data_AF-A0A925VDN9-F1
#
_entry.id   AF-A0A925VDN9-F1
#
_cell.length_a   1.000
_cell.length_b   1.000
_cell.length_c   1.000
_cell.angle_alpha   90.00
_cell.angle_beta   90.00
_cell.angle_gamma   90.00
#
_symmetry.space_group_name_H-M   'P 1'
#
loop_
_entity.id
_entity.type
_entity.pdbx_description
1 polymer ?
#
loop_
_entity_poly.entity_id
_entity_poly.type
_entity_poly.pdbx_seq_one_letter_code
_entity_poly.pdbx_strand_id
1 'polypeptide(L)'
;MSGWATLLLAAVVAVLEPTPPRGPSLPSVGRDNDDKLPPPPGAGESDGEETPEEIAARRAQEFEEHLLRAQLAASKERYDEAVREYSAALKLQPGDPAALLGRAQARRARTPPDRCPNRGAISDLRLLET
;
A
#
# COMPACT_ATOMS: atom_id res chain seq x y z
N MET A 1 -2.33 -12.78 76.45
CA MET A 1 -1.12 -12.51 75.63
C MET A 1 -1.62 -12.19 74.22
N SER A 2 -1.98 -10.92 73.97
CA SER A 2 -1.20 -9.93 73.18
C SER A 2 -1.24 -10.30 71.69
N GLY A 3 -1.96 -9.63 70.77
CA GLY A 3 -2.16 -8.19 70.60
C GLY A 3 -1.10 -7.62 69.66
N TRP A 4 -1.30 -7.69 68.33
CA TRP A 4 -0.46 -7.05 67.30
C TRP A 4 -1.41 -6.65 66.14
N ALA A 5 -1.85 -5.39 66.07
CA ALA A 5 -1.16 -4.26 65.44
C ALA A 5 -1.23 -4.28 63.89
N THR A 6 -2.26 -3.61 63.39
CA THR A 6 -2.25 -2.53 62.39
C THR A 6 -1.16 -2.41 61.31
N LEU A 7 -1.68 -2.07 60.11
CA LEU A 7 -1.25 -1.03 59.15
C LEU A 7 -0.65 -1.51 57.81
N LEU A 8 -1.38 -1.07 56.76
CA LEU A 8 -0.93 -0.42 55.52
C LEU A 8 0.45 -0.80 54.99
N LEU A 9 0.52 -1.16 53.71
CA LEU A 9 0.70 -0.17 52.64
C LEU A 9 0.66 -0.90 51.29
N ALA A 10 -0.12 -0.35 50.35
CA ALA A 10 0.09 -0.61 48.95
C ALA A 10 1.51 -0.15 48.59
N ALA A 11 2.35 -1.07 48.11
CA ALA A 11 3.61 -0.75 47.48
C ALA A 11 3.58 -1.28 46.04
N VAL A 12 3.03 -0.45 45.15
CA VAL A 12 3.37 -0.51 43.73
C VAL A 12 4.83 -0.09 43.64
N VAL A 13 5.72 -1.07 43.51
CA VAL A 13 7.12 -0.81 43.13
C VAL A 13 7.31 -1.36 41.73
N ALA A 14 7.23 -0.40 40.81
CA ALA A 14 7.77 -0.34 39.46
C ALA A 14 8.47 -1.62 38.96
N VAL A 15 7.87 -2.22 37.92
CA VAL A 15 8.59 -3.03 36.94
C VAL A 15 9.73 -2.15 36.40
N LEU A 16 10.95 -2.50 36.80
CA LEU A 16 12.17 -1.92 36.31
C LEU A 16 12.44 -2.51 34.92
N GLU A 17 11.85 -1.91 33.88
CA GLU A 17 12.25 -2.26 32.52
C GLU A 17 13.68 -1.76 32.26
N PRO A 18 14.62 -2.62 31.84
CA PRO A 18 15.97 -2.20 31.48
C PRO A 18 15.91 -1.39 30.18
N THR A 19 16.28 -0.12 30.26
CA THR A 19 16.34 0.79 29.11
C THR A 19 17.43 0.33 28.12
N PRO A 20 17.14 0.22 26.81
CA PRO A 20 18.18 -0.07 25.84
C PRO A 20 19.14 1.14 25.71
N PRO A 21 20.45 0.91 25.49
CA PRO A 21 21.41 1.99 25.32
C PRO A 21 21.06 2.81 24.08
N ARG A 22 20.87 4.13 24.27
CA ARG A 22 20.67 5.09 23.19
C ARG A 22 21.92 5.08 22.31
N GLY A 23 21.80 4.52 21.10
CA GLY A 23 22.83 4.62 20.07
C GLY A 23 23.11 6.08 19.70
N PRO A 24 24.25 6.36 19.04
CA PRO A 24 24.63 7.72 18.66
C PRO A 24 23.53 8.39 17.86
N SER A 25 23.14 9.60 18.28
CA SER A 25 22.15 10.42 17.62
C SER A 25 22.59 10.67 16.18
N LEU A 26 21.85 10.13 15.22
CA LEU A 26 22.04 10.45 13.81
C LEU A 26 21.91 11.98 13.65
N PRO A 27 22.78 12.62 12.85
CA PRO A 27 22.55 14.01 12.48
C PRO A 27 21.17 14.07 11.81
N SER A 28 20.31 14.94 12.34
CA SER A 28 19.06 15.30 11.70
C SER A 28 19.37 15.89 10.34
N VAL A 29 19.34 15.05 9.31
CA VAL A 29 19.22 15.49 7.93
C VAL A 29 17.97 16.35 7.92
N GLY A 30 18.17 17.66 7.73
CA GLY A 30 17.09 18.59 7.48
C GLY A 30 16.25 18.02 6.37
N ARG A 31 15.07 17.53 6.71
CA ARG A 31 14.01 17.37 5.73
C ARG A 31 13.43 18.76 5.55
N ASP A 32 14.21 19.61 4.90
CA ASP A 32 13.77 20.85 4.28
C ASP A 32 13.10 20.52 2.93
N ASN A 33 12.59 19.30 2.80
CA ASN A 33 11.66 18.97 1.75
C ASN A 33 10.29 19.32 2.31
N ASP A 34 9.86 20.52 1.98
CA ASP A 34 8.46 20.87 1.77
C ASP A 34 7.81 19.94 0.72
N ASP A 35 7.90 18.61 0.89
CA ASP A 35 7.00 17.62 0.30
C ASP A 35 5.65 17.69 1.04
N LYS A 36 5.15 18.91 1.18
CA LYS A 36 3.75 19.18 1.40
C LYS A 36 3.13 18.79 0.08
N LEU A 37 2.64 17.54 -0.02
CA LEU A 37 1.74 17.19 -1.11
C LEU A 37 0.73 18.35 -1.20
N PRO A 38 0.57 18.98 -2.38
CA PRO A 38 -0.41 20.04 -2.50
C PRO A 38 -1.75 19.46 -2.01
N PRO A 39 -2.48 20.16 -1.13
CA PRO A 39 -3.83 19.73 -0.79
C PRO A 39 -4.58 19.57 -2.12
N PRO A 40 -5.31 18.47 -2.35
CA PRO A 40 -6.06 18.33 -3.60
C PRO A 40 -6.96 19.56 -3.74
N PRO A 41 -6.79 20.37 -4.81
CA PRO A 41 -7.68 21.49 -5.05
C PRO A 41 -9.02 20.91 -5.49
N GLY A 42 -9.97 20.77 -4.56
CA GLY A 42 -11.22 20.10 -4.91
C GLY A 42 -12.16 19.75 -3.76
N ALA A 43 -12.19 20.55 -2.69
CA ALA A 43 -13.42 20.69 -1.92
C ALA A 43 -14.19 21.89 -2.50
N GLY A 44 -14.64 21.74 -3.74
CA GLY A 44 -15.30 22.81 -4.49
C GLY A 44 -15.88 22.24 -5.76
N GLU A 45 -17.19 22.13 -5.80
CA GLU A 45 -18.00 21.92 -7.00
C GLU A 45 -17.52 22.88 -8.10
N SER A 46 -17.21 22.39 -9.29
CA SER A 46 -16.77 23.25 -10.39
C SER A 46 -17.30 22.73 -11.72
N ASP A 47 -18.36 23.37 -12.20
CA ASP A 47 -18.79 23.39 -13.61
C ASP A 47 -17.78 24.16 -14.49
N GLY A 48 -16.49 23.85 -14.35
CA GLY A 48 -15.37 24.51 -15.03
C GLY A 48 -14.55 23.47 -15.76
N GLU A 49 -14.15 23.78 -17.00
CA GLU A 49 -13.32 22.91 -17.84
C GLU A 49 -12.06 22.47 -17.07
N GLU A 50 -12.03 21.20 -16.65
CA GLU A 50 -10.83 20.59 -16.08
C GLU A 50 -9.72 20.67 -17.12
N THR A 51 -8.57 21.19 -16.70
CA THR A 51 -7.43 21.28 -17.60
C THR A 51 -6.97 19.87 -18.00
N PRO A 52 -6.42 19.68 -19.21
CA PRO A 52 -5.88 18.38 -19.61
C PRO A 52 -4.84 17.82 -18.63
N GLU A 53 -4.11 18.71 -17.95
CA GLU A 53 -3.12 18.36 -16.92
C GLU A 53 -3.77 17.81 -15.65
N GLU A 54 -4.85 18.43 -15.16
CA GLU A 54 -5.61 17.95 -14.00
C GLU A 54 -6.30 16.61 -14.29
N ILE A 55 -6.85 16.44 -15.50
CA ILE A 55 -7.45 15.18 -15.93
C ILE A 55 -6.39 14.07 -15.95
N ALA A 56 -5.19 14.37 -16.46
CA ALA A 56 -4.08 13.42 -16.47
C ALA A 56 -3.61 13.07 -15.05
N ALA A 57 -3.50 14.07 -14.17
CA ALA A 57 -3.13 13.87 -12.77
C ALA A 57 -4.14 13.00 -12.02
N ARG A 58 -5.45 13.25 -12.20
CA ARG A 58 -6.50 12.39 -11.61
C ARG A 58 -6.40 10.96 -12.12
N ARG A 59 -6.24 10.75 -13.43
CA ARG A 59 -6.09 9.40 -14.01
C ARG A 59 -4.84 8.69 -13.49
N ALA A 60 -3.75 9.41 -13.26
CA ALA A 60 -2.55 8.84 -12.64
C ALA A 60 -2.78 8.46 -11.17
N GLN A 61 -3.53 9.25 -10.41
CA GLN A 61 -3.93 8.92 -9.04
C GLN A 61 -4.84 7.69 -8.99
N GLU A 62 -5.86 7.63 -9.86
CA GLU A 62 -6.75 6.47 -9.99
C GLU A 62 -5.96 5.21 -10.40
N PHE A 63 -4.97 5.37 -11.29
CA PHE A 63 -4.08 4.27 -11.69
C PHE A 63 -3.32 3.70 -10.49
N GLU A 64 -2.68 4.57 -9.71
CA GLU A 64 -1.91 4.17 -8.54
C GLU A 64 -2.81 3.51 -7.48
N GLU A 65 -4.00 4.04 -7.27
CA GLU A 65 -5.00 3.48 -6.35
C GLU A 65 -5.40 2.05 -6.75
N HIS A 66 -5.68 1.83 -8.04
CA HIS A 66 -5.96 0.49 -8.56
C HIS A 66 -4.75 -0.44 -8.44
N LEU A 67 -3.54 0.07 -8.68
CA LEU A 67 -2.30 -0.71 -8.55
C LEU A 67 -2.11 -1.19 -7.10
N LEU A 68 -2.24 -0.30 -6.13
CA LEU A 68 -2.10 -0.60 -4.71
C LEU A 68 -3.16 -1.60 -4.22
N ARG A 69 -4.43 -1.41 -4.62
CA ARG A 69 -5.49 -2.37 -4.32
C ARG A 69 -5.20 -3.75 -4.90
N ALA A 70 -4.72 -3.81 -6.13
CA ALA A 70 -4.38 -5.06 -6.78
C ALA A 70 -3.26 -5.80 -6.05
N GLN A 71 -2.21 -5.10 -5.63
CA GLN A 71 -1.10 -5.65 -4.85
C GLN A 71 -1.58 -6.17 -3.49
N LEU A 72 -2.41 -5.41 -2.79
CA LEU A 72 -2.99 -5.81 -1.51
C LEU A 72 -3.92 -7.02 -1.65
N ALA A 73 -4.70 -7.09 -2.73
CA ALA A 73 -5.54 -8.25 -3.02
C ALA A 73 -4.67 -9.49 -3.34
N ALA A 74 -3.60 -9.32 -4.11
CA ALA A 74 -2.69 -10.40 -4.46
C ALA A 74 -1.95 -10.97 -3.23
N SER A 75 -1.53 -10.10 -2.29
CA SER A 75 -0.89 -10.53 -1.04
C SER A 75 -1.84 -11.26 -0.10
N LYS A 76 -3.15 -11.00 -0.22
CA LYS A 76 -4.22 -11.71 0.50
C LYS A 76 -4.74 -12.95 -0.26
N GLU A 77 -4.04 -13.38 -1.31
CA GLU A 77 -4.42 -14.50 -2.18
C GLU A 77 -5.79 -14.33 -2.89
N ARG A 78 -6.32 -13.11 -2.90
CA ARG A 78 -7.57 -12.77 -3.59
C ARG A 78 -7.27 -12.49 -5.06
N TYR A 79 -6.83 -13.53 -5.76
CA TYR A 79 -6.30 -13.39 -7.11
C TYR A 79 -7.33 -12.89 -8.13
N ASP A 80 -8.62 -13.20 -7.96
CA ASP A 80 -9.67 -12.66 -8.83
C ASP A 80 -9.86 -11.15 -8.67
N GLU A 81 -9.81 -10.66 -7.43
CA GLU A 81 -9.86 -9.24 -7.11
C GLU A 81 -8.61 -8.54 -7.64
N ALA A 82 -7.43 -9.11 -7.41
CA ALA A 82 -6.17 -8.59 -7.94
C ALA A 82 -6.19 -8.45 -9.48
N VAL A 83 -6.66 -9.48 -10.20
CA VAL A 83 -6.77 -9.43 -11.66
C VAL A 83 -7.71 -8.34 -12.14
N ARG A 84 -8.81 -8.09 -11.41
CA ARG A 84 -9.76 -7.01 -11.72
C ARG A 84 -9.11 -5.63 -11.53
N GLU A 85 -8.47 -5.41 -10.39
CA GLU A 85 -7.84 -4.12 -10.06
C GLU A 85 -6.67 -3.82 -11.01
N TYR A 86 -5.78 -4.79 -11.30
CA TYR A 86 -4.75 -4.61 -12.32
C TYR A 86 -5.33 -4.33 -13.71
N SER A 87 -6.49 -4.91 -14.04
CA SER A 87 -7.15 -4.62 -15.31
C SER A 87 -7.77 -3.22 -15.36
N ALA A 88 -8.16 -2.66 -14.21
CA ALA A 88 -8.61 -1.27 -14.12
C ALA A 88 -7.42 -0.31 -14.28
N ALA A 89 -6.30 -0.57 -13.60
CA ALA A 89 -5.05 0.17 -13.77
C ALA A 89 -4.61 0.19 -15.24
N LEU A 90 -4.61 -0.96 -15.92
CA LEU A 90 -4.21 -1.05 -17.34
C LEU A 90 -5.17 -0.38 -18.32
N LYS A 91 -6.39 0.00 -17.91
CA LYS A 91 -7.27 0.85 -18.73
C LYS A 91 -6.85 2.32 -18.67
N LEU A 92 -6.29 2.75 -17.54
CA LEU A 92 -5.81 4.11 -17.33
C LEU A 92 -4.42 4.29 -17.94
N GLN A 93 -3.53 3.32 -17.72
CA GLN A 93 -2.20 3.29 -18.32
C GLN A 93 -1.97 1.94 -19.03
N PRO A 94 -2.33 1.85 -20.31
CA PRO A 94 -2.04 0.67 -21.11
C PRO A 94 -0.53 0.45 -21.22
N GLY A 95 -0.08 -0.78 -20.95
CA GLY A 95 1.33 -1.15 -21.07
C GLY A 95 2.18 -0.90 -19.83
N ASP A 96 1.60 -0.45 -18.72
CA ASP A 96 2.36 -0.33 -17.47
C ASP A 96 2.96 -1.70 -17.06
N PRO A 97 4.29 -1.78 -16.84
CA PRO A 97 4.96 -3.05 -16.60
C PRO A 97 4.60 -3.65 -15.24
N ALA A 98 4.37 -2.83 -14.22
CA ALA A 98 4.02 -3.31 -12.89
C ALA A 98 2.62 -3.95 -12.89
N ALA A 99 1.66 -3.30 -13.55
CA ALA A 99 0.30 -3.81 -13.65
C ALA A 99 0.20 -5.06 -14.56
N LEU A 100 0.95 -5.10 -15.68
CA LEU A 100 1.04 -6.29 -16.54
C LEU A 100 1.65 -7.48 -15.81
N LEU A 101 2.80 -7.28 -15.14
CA LEU A 101 3.48 -8.32 -14.39
C LEU A 101 2.62 -8.83 -13.23
N GLY A 102 2.06 -7.92 -12.43
CA GLY A 102 1.19 -8.25 -11.32
C GLY A 102 -0.05 -9.02 -11.75
N ARG A 103 -0.68 -8.63 -12.87
CA ARG A 103 -1.82 -9.36 -13.44
C ARG A 103 -1.44 -10.75 -13.92
N ALA A 104 -0.29 -10.90 -14.58
CA ALA A 104 0.21 -12.18 -15.04
C ALA A 104 0.44 -13.14 -13.86
N GLN A 105 1.08 -12.66 -12.79
CA GLN A 105 1.32 -13.43 -11.57
C GLN A 105 0.01 -13.85 -10.90
N ALA A 106 -0.94 -12.92 -10.72
CA ALA A 106 -2.24 -13.22 -10.13
C ALA A 106 -3.03 -14.25 -10.97
N ARG A 107 -2.99 -14.13 -12.31
CA ARG A 107 -3.60 -15.09 -13.24
C ARG A 107 -2.99 -16.49 -13.14
N ARG A 108 -1.68 -16.57 -12.94
CA ARG A 108 -0.97 -17.84 -12.70
C ARG A 108 -1.35 -18.43 -11.36
N ALA A 109 -1.29 -17.65 -10.29
CA ALA A 109 -1.59 -18.12 -8.93
C ALA A 109 -3.05 -18.58 -8.75
N ARG A 110 -4.00 -17.95 -9.46
CA ARG A 110 -5.41 -18.40 -9.51
C ARG A 110 -5.59 -19.75 -10.19
N THR A 111 -4.73 -20.09 -11.16
CA THR A 111 -4.92 -21.28 -11.99
C THR A 111 -4.23 -22.47 -11.32
N PRO A 112 -4.96 -23.58 -11.02
CA PRO A 112 -4.33 -24.76 -10.44
C PRO A 112 -3.29 -25.35 -11.42
N PRO A 113 -2.22 -25.98 -10.90
CA PRO A 113 -1.07 -26.46 -11.69
C PRO A 113 -1.44 -27.51 -12.76
N ASP A 114 -2.59 -28.17 -12.60
CA ASP A 114 -3.06 -29.23 -13.51
C ASP A 114 -3.78 -28.70 -14.75
N ARG A 115 -4.01 -27.38 -14.83
CA ARG A 115 -4.60 -26.73 -16.00
C ARG A 115 -3.52 -26.08 -16.86
N CYS A 116 -3.74 -26.10 -18.17
CA CYS A 116 -2.89 -25.42 -19.14
C CYS A 116 -2.64 -23.96 -18.71
N PRO A 117 -1.42 -23.42 -18.91
CA PRO A 117 -1.05 -22.10 -18.44
C PRO A 117 -2.02 -21.04 -19.00
N ASN A 118 -2.46 -20.15 -18.11
CA ASN A 118 -3.45 -19.13 -18.41
C ASN A 118 -2.97 -18.26 -19.58
N ARG A 119 -3.62 -18.37 -20.75
CA ARG A 119 -3.30 -17.62 -21.98
C ARG A 119 -3.17 -16.12 -21.73
N GLY A 120 -3.99 -15.58 -20.82
CA GLY A 120 -3.92 -14.17 -20.42
C GLY A 120 -2.60 -13.80 -19.75
N ALA A 121 -2.04 -14.67 -18.90
CA ALA A 121 -0.75 -14.40 -18.26
C ALA A 121 0.40 -14.40 -19.29
N ILE A 122 0.35 -15.29 -20.28
CA ILE A 122 1.35 -15.33 -21.36
C ILE A 122 1.28 -14.05 -22.21
N SER A 123 0.07 -13.60 -22.56
CA SER A 123 -0.12 -12.35 -23.29
C SER A 123 0.42 -11.14 -22.53
N ASP A 124 0.17 -11.07 -21.22
CA ASP A 124 0.65 -9.96 -20.39
C ASP A 124 2.18 -9.93 -20.33
N LEU A 125 2.84 -11.09 -20.16
CA LEU A 125 4.30 -11.17 -20.16
C LEU A 125 4.91 -10.80 -21.50
N ARG A 126 4.26 -11.15 -22.61
CA ARG A 126 4.71 -10.76 -23.95
C ARG A 126 4.72 -9.24 -24.16
N LEU A 127 3.77 -8.53 -23.55
CA LEU A 127 3.69 -7.07 -23.62
C LEU A 127 4.79 -6.37 -22.81
N LEU A 128 5.49 -7.09 -21.92
CA LEU A 128 6.64 -6.56 -21.18
C LEU A 128 7.94 -6.61 -21.97
N GLU A 129 8.01 -7.44 -23.00
CA GLU A 129 9.23 -7.70 -23.79
C GLU A 129 9.37 -6.75 -25.00
N THR A 130 8.38 -5.89 -25.24
CA THR A 130 8.28 -4.98 -26.39
C THR A 130 8.60 -3.56 -26.01
#